data_AF-A0A9D6A3Y9-F1
#
_entry.id   AF-A0A9D6A3Y9-F1
#
_cell.length_a   1.000
_cell.length_b   1.000
_cell.length_c   1.000
_cell.angle_alpha   90.00
_cell.angle_beta   90.00
_cell.angle_gamma   90.00
#
_symmetry.space_group_name_H-M   'P 1'
#
loop_
_entity.id
_entity.type
_entity.pdbx_description
1 polymer ?
#
loop_
_entity_poly.entity_id
_entity_poly.type
_entity_poly.pdbx_seq_one_letter_code
_entity_poly.pdbx_strand_id
1 'polypeptide(L)'
;RYRPLLAPGGIATVTEPPTASSRIGLRGLVVVHGLTGQADYFAYDLACPHELGQLVRLELRETQLDCPSCHSSYELLSGLGAPIAGPARSPLLRYRVHPLDRYRLLIAN
;
A
#
# COMPACT_ATOMS: atom_id res chain seq x y z
N ARG A 1 15.04 7.14 -6.03
CA ARG A 1 13.91 6.21 -6.29
C ARG A 1 13.77 5.27 -5.09
N TYR A 2 12.59 5.26 -4.45
CA TYR A 2 12.11 4.39 -3.36
C TYR A 2 13.14 3.77 -2.39
N ARG A 3 14.11 4.56 -1.90
CA ARG A 3 15.14 4.11 -0.94
C ARG A 3 14.60 3.45 0.34
N PRO A 4 13.44 3.86 0.90
CA PRO A 4 12.90 3.20 2.08
C PRO A 4 12.73 1.69 1.90
N LEU A 5 12.39 1.21 0.70
CA LEU A 5 12.15 -0.20 0.41
C LEU A 5 13.40 -1.09 0.46
N LEU A 6 14.59 -0.52 0.68
CA LEU A 6 15.84 -1.30 0.77
C LEU A 6 16.00 -2.04 2.10
N ALA A 7 15.25 -1.65 3.14
CA ALA A 7 15.35 -2.22 4.49
C ALA A 7 13.99 -2.78 4.95
N PRO A 8 13.95 -3.89 5.73
CA PRO A 8 12.71 -4.42 6.31
C PRO A 8 11.91 -3.36 7.04
N GLY A 9 10.59 -3.33 6.81
CA GLY A 9 9.69 -2.30 7.35
C GLY A 9 9.67 -1.00 6.56
N GLY A 10 10.45 -0.90 5.47
CA GLY A 10 10.45 0.24 4.57
C GLY A 10 9.11 0.43 3.86
N ILE A 11 8.62 1.67 3.79
CA ILE A 11 7.34 2.01 3.16
C ILE A 11 7.54 3.11 2.12
N ALA A 12 6.91 2.97 0.97
CA ALA A 12 6.94 3.97 -0.09
C ALA A 12 5.56 4.12 -0.75
N THR A 13 5.16 5.37 -1.03
CA THR A 13 3.97 5.67 -1.82
C THR A 13 4.35 5.90 -3.29
N VAL A 14 3.52 5.39 -4.19
CA VAL A 14 3.65 5.52 -5.64
C VAL A 14 2.36 6.13 -6.16
N THR A 15 2.37 7.44 -6.37
CA THR A 15 1.15 8.19 -6.73
C THR A 15 1.19 8.78 -8.13
N GLU A 16 2.31 8.56 -8.81
CA GLU A 16 2.51 8.83 -10.23
C GLU A 16 3.09 7.56 -10.88
N PRO A 17 2.74 7.27 -12.15
CA PRO A 17 3.30 6.13 -12.86
C PRO A 17 4.83 6.23 -12.97
N PRO A 18 5.60 5.24 -12.50
CA PRO A 18 7.06 5.29 -12.57
C PRO A 18 7.61 5.16 -14.00
N THR A 19 6.79 4.67 -14.93
CA THR A 19 7.07 4.62 -16.37
C THR A 19 5.79 4.96 -17.17
N ALA A 20 5.95 5.34 -18.44
CA ALA A 20 4.82 5.67 -19.33
C ALA A 20 3.84 4.51 -19.56
N SER A 21 4.29 3.26 -19.40
CA SER A 21 3.46 2.06 -19.55
C SER A 21 2.88 1.54 -18.23
N SER A 22 3.28 2.12 -17.10
CA SER A 22 2.82 1.68 -15.78
C SER A 22 1.40 2.18 -15.52
N ARG A 23 0.58 1.32 -14.92
CA ARG A 23 -0.68 1.71 -14.29
C ARG A 23 -0.47 1.70 -12.79
N ILE A 24 -1.10 2.65 -12.10
CA ILE A 24 -1.13 2.71 -10.65
C ILE A 24 -2.56 2.41 -10.19
N GLY A 25 -2.72 1.97 -8.94
CA GLY A 25 -4.04 1.75 -8.33
C GLY A 25 -4.94 2.98 -8.40
N LEU A 26 -6.19 2.84 -7.99
CA LEU A 26 -7.25 3.85 -8.11
C LEU A 26 -6.80 5.24 -7.63
N ARG A 27 -6.06 5.29 -6.51
CA ARG A 27 -5.49 6.53 -5.94
C ARG A 27 -3.98 6.47 -5.76
N GLY A 28 -3.32 5.57 -6.48
CA GLY A 28 -1.92 5.21 -6.27
C GLY A 28 -1.76 3.96 -5.42
N LEU A 29 -0.51 3.65 -5.09
CA LEU A 29 -0.12 2.47 -4.33
C LEU A 29 0.71 2.86 -3.12
N VAL A 30 0.60 2.07 -2.05
CA VAL A 30 1.64 1.97 -1.03
C VAL A 30 2.34 0.63 -1.20
N VAL A 31 3.67 0.63 -1.11
CA VAL A 31 4.51 -0.56 -1.15
C VAL A 31 5.25 -0.66 0.17
N VAL A 32 5.30 -1.86 0.73
CA VAL A 32 5.90 -2.17 2.03
C VAL A 32 6.91 -3.28 1.82
N HIS A 33 8.11 -3.15 2.36
CA HIS A 33 9.05 -4.25 2.48
C HIS A 33 8.76 -4.98 3.80
N GLY A 34 8.42 -6.27 3.71
CA GLY A 34 8.00 -7.07 4.85
C GLY A 34 9.09 -7.18 5.93
N LEU A 35 8.67 -7.43 7.17
CA LEU A 35 9.61 -7.57 8.29
C LEU A 35 10.26 -8.96 8.32
N THR A 36 9.49 -10.04 8.16
CA THR A 36 9.96 -11.44 8.07
C THR A 36 8.90 -12.35 7.42
N GLY A 37 9.32 -13.27 6.53
CA GLY A 37 8.50 -14.41 6.06
C GLY A 37 7.35 -14.15 5.05
N GLN A 38 6.96 -15.24 4.35
CA GLN A 38 5.92 -15.46 3.32
C GLN A 38 5.87 -14.57 2.07
N ALA A 39 6.10 -13.26 2.14
CA ALA A 39 6.29 -12.41 0.96
C ALA A 39 7.20 -11.22 1.31
N ASP A 40 8.25 -11.00 0.51
CA ASP A 40 9.24 -9.95 0.77
C ASP A 40 8.64 -8.54 0.68
N TYR A 41 7.56 -8.38 -0.09
CA TYR A 41 6.91 -7.09 -0.31
C TYR A 41 5.39 -7.22 -0.35
N PHE A 42 4.72 -6.18 0.16
CA PHE A 42 3.28 -5.99 0.08
C PHE A 42 2.97 -4.73 -0.71
N ALA A 43 1.84 -4.72 -1.43
CA ALA A 43 1.36 -3.53 -2.11
C ALA A 43 -0.15 -3.41 -1.94
N TYR A 44 -0.62 -2.20 -1.69
CA TYR A 44 -2.05 -1.90 -1.50
C TYR A 44 -2.45 -0.64 -2.25
N ASP A 45 -3.73 -0.54 -2.61
CA ASP A 45 -4.31 0.70 -3.12
C ASP A 45 -4.32 1.77 -2.03
N LEU A 46 -4.12 3.02 -2.43
CA LEU A 46 -4.32 4.17 -1.55
C LEU A 46 -5.78 4.62 -1.50
N ALA A 47 -6.71 3.94 -2.16
CA ALA A 47 -8.15 4.20 -2.02
C ALA A 47 -8.69 3.58 -0.71
N CYS A 48 -9.45 4.38 0.05
CA CYS A 48 -10.14 3.87 1.23
C CYS A 48 -11.22 2.84 0.84
N PRO A 49 -11.17 1.58 1.34
CA PRO A 49 -12.16 0.55 1.02
C PRO A 49 -13.54 0.82 1.64
N HIS A 50 -13.64 1.74 2.61
CA HIS A 50 -14.92 2.17 3.17
C HIS A 50 -15.60 3.25 2.29
N GLU A 51 -14.80 4.10 1.63
CA GLU A 51 -15.27 5.26 0.84
C GLU A 51 -15.12 5.01 -0.67
N LEU A 52 -15.42 3.80 -1.15
CA LEU A 52 -15.16 3.38 -2.54
C LEU A 52 -15.83 4.29 -3.58
N GLY A 53 -17.02 4.83 -3.28
CA GLY A 53 -17.73 5.72 -4.21
C GLY A 53 -17.08 7.10 -4.37
N GLN A 54 -16.33 7.56 -3.37
CA GLN A 54 -15.67 8.86 -3.39
C GLN A 54 -14.18 8.75 -3.77
N LEU A 55 -13.63 7.54 -3.77
CA LEU A 55 -12.21 7.26 -4.02
C LEU A 55 -11.31 8.16 -3.14
N VAL A 56 -11.65 8.29 -1.87
CA VAL A 56 -10.85 9.06 -0.90
C VAL A 56 -9.46 8.44 -0.83
N ARG A 57 -8.43 9.27 -1.01
CA ARG A 57 -7.04 8.86 -0.91
C ARG A 57 -6.60 8.84 0.55
N LEU A 58 -6.04 7.71 0.96
CA LEU A 58 -5.44 7.50 2.26
C LEU A 58 -4.09 8.23 2.39
N GLU A 59 -3.77 8.66 3.60
CA GLU A 59 -2.53 9.34 3.96
C GLU A 59 -1.63 8.40 4.76
N LEU A 60 -0.34 8.34 4.41
CA LEU A 60 0.64 7.58 5.18
C LEU A 60 1.03 8.35 6.45
N ARG A 61 0.82 7.72 7.60
CA ARG A 61 1.31 8.18 8.91
C ARG A 61 2.23 7.12 9.50
N GLU A 62 3.53 7.38 9.42
CA GLU A 62 4.60 6.49 9.90
C GLU A 62 4.52 5.07 9.31
N THR A 63 3.74 4.18 9.93
CA THR A 63 3.59 2.77 9.57
C THR A 63 2.14 2.35 9.27
N GLN A 64 1.20 3.31 9.19
CA GLN A 64 -0.21 3.06 8.91
C GLN A 64 -0.77 4.02 7.85
N LEU A 65 -1.89 3.64 7.25
CA LEU A 65 -2.66 4.53 6.39
C LEU A 65 -3.90 5.05 7.11
N ASP A 66 -4.15 6.35 7.03
CA ASP A 66 -5.32 6.99 7.62
C ASP A 66 -6.23 7.56 6.53
N CYS A 67 -7.54 7.37 6.69
CA CYS A 67 -8.54 8.01 5.86
C CYS A 67 -8.91 9.38 6.44
N PRO A 68 -8.72 10.49 5.71
CA PRO A 68 -9.10 11.81 6.20
C PRO A 68 -10.63 12.02 6.27
N SER A 69 -11.43 11.18 5.58
CA SER A 69 -12.89 11.28 5.54
C SER A 69 -13.57 10.48 6.65
N CYS A 70 -13.36 9.16 6.69
CA CYS A 70 -14.03 8.29 7.65
C CYS A 70 -13.22 8.01 8.91
N HIS A 71 -12.00 8.56 9.02
CA HIS A 71 -11.09 8.37 10.15
C HIS A 71 -10.72 6.90 10.45
N SER A 72 -10.81 6.03 9.44
CA SER A 72 -10.30 4.66 9.55
C SER A 72 -8.79 4.63 9.37
N SER A 73 -8.13 3.77 10.15
CA SER A 73 -6.70 3.51 10.06
C SER A 73 -6.44 2.05 9.69
N TYR A 74 -5.40 1.81 8.91
CA TYR A 74 -5.03 0.48 8.40
C TYR A 74 -3.56 0.19 8.68
N GLU A 75 -3.27 -0.96 9.27
CA GLU A 75 -1.89 -1.37 9.52
C GLU A 75 -1.27 -1.97 8.24
N LEU A 76 0.03 -1.76 8.06
CA LEU A 76 0.74 -2.14 6.83
C LEU A 76 1.76 -3.28 6.99
N LEU A 77 2.35 -3.43 8.19
CA LEU A 77 3.56 -4.22 8.41
C LEU A 77 3.31 -5.73 8.54
N SER A 78 2.12 -6.14 8.98
CA SER A 78 1.67 -7.54 9.05
C SER A 78 1.44 -8.19 7.69
N GLY A 79 1.32 -7.38 6.63
CA GLY A 79 0.97 -7.87 5.29
C GLY A 79 -0.53 -8.10 5.06
N LEU A 80 -1.39 -7.79 6.04
CA LEU A 80 -2.84 -7.96 5.91
C LEU A 80 -3.56 -6.71 5.39
N GLY A 81 -3.01 -5.51 5.61
CA GLY A 81 -3.71 -4.26 5.28
C GLY A 81 -5.01 -4.09 6.09
N ALA A 82 -5.06 -4.66 7.30
CA ALA A 82 -6.28 -4.76 8.09
C ALA A 82 -6.65 -3.41 8.72
N PRO A 83 -7.95 -3.07 8.83
CA PRO A 83 -8.37 -1.92 9.60
C PRO A 83 -8.06 -2.15 11.09
N ILE A 84 -7.50 -1.13 11.74
CA ILE A 84 -7.13 -1.13 13.16
C ILE A 84 -7.88 -0.07 13.97
N ALA A 85 -8.51 0.90 13.30
CA ALA A 85 -9.35 1.91 13.91
C ALA A 85 -10.42 2.41 12.93
N GLY A 86 -11.46 3.05 13.47
CA GLY A 86 -12.55 3.66 12.70
C GLY A 86 -13.61 2.67 12.18
N PRO A 87 -14.52 3.12 11.30
CA PRO A 87 -15.68 2.35 10.85
C PRO A 87 -15.38 1.28 9.79
N ALA A 88 -14.20 1.27 9.17
CA ALA A 88 -13.87 0.29 8.14
C ALA A 88 -13.84 -1.14 8.68
N ARG A 89 -14.43 -2.07 7.92
CA ARG A 89 -14.47 -3.52 8.25
C ARG A 89 -13.73 -4.40 7.25
N SER A 90 -13.33 -3.83 6.12
CA SER A 90 -12.63 -4.54 5.05
C SER A 90 -11.16 -4.12 5.01
N PRO A 91 -10.24 -5.05 4.71
CA PRO A 91 -8.83 -4.71 4.50
C PRO A 91 -8.64 -3.87 3.23
N LEU A 92 -7.46 -3.29 3.11
CA LEU A 92 -7.04 -2.59 1.89
C LEU A 92 -7.02 -3.53 0.68
N LEU A 93 -7.32 -2.99 -0.50
CA LEU A 93 -7.19 -3.73 -1.76
C LEU A 93 -5.71 -4.06 -1.98
N ARG A 94 -5.38 -5.35 -1.95
CA ARG A 94 -4.01 -5.86 -2.08
C ARG A 94 -3.69 -6.22 -3.53
N TYR A 95 -2.46 -5.88 -3.94
CA TYR A 95 -1.87 -6.27 -5.21
C TYR A 95 -0.81 -7.36 -4.99
N ARG A 96 -0.61 -8.22 -5.99
CA ARG A 96 0.48 -9.18 -6.01
C ARG A 96 1.79 -8.47 -6.33
N VAL A 97 2.84 -8.79 -5.58
CA VAL A 97 4.19 -8.27 -5.80
C VAL A 97 5.09 -9.41 -6.24
N HIS A 98 5.73 -9.24 -7.39
CA HIS A 98 6.68 -10.17 -7.96
C HIS A 98 8.07 -9.50 -7.97
N PRO A 99 9.00 -9.93 -7.11
CA PRO A 99 10.39 -9.52 -7.21
C PRO A 99 10.96 -9.99 -8.54
N LEU A 100 11.46 -9.07 -9.36
CA LEU A 100 12.16 -9.40 -10.60
C LEU A 100 13.65 -9.55 -10.36
N ASP A 101 14.20 -8.66 -9.54
CA ASP A 101 15.55 -8.71 -8.99
C ASP A 101 15.62 -7.88 -7.70
N ARG A 102 16.84 -7.68 -7.17
CA ARG A 102 17.09 -6.94 -5.92
C ARG A 102 16.53 -5.51 -5.90
N TYR A 103 16.35 -4.88 -7.06
CA TYR A 103 15.98 -3.46 -7.17
C TYR A 103 14.70 -3.21 -7.97
N ARG A 104 14.07 -4.26 -8.50
CA ARG A 104 12.86 -4.15 -9.34
C ARG A 104 11.76 -5.06 -8.85
N LEU A 105 10.58 -4.46 -8.70
CA LEU A 105 9.34 -5.12 -8.35
C LEU A 105 8.34 -4.95 -9.50
N LEU A 106 7.64 -6.02 -9.86
CA LEU A 106 6.43 -5.97 -10.68
C LEU A 106 5.21 -6.08 -9.76
N ILE A 107 4.31 -5.11 -9.85
CA ILE A 107 3.05 -5.10 -9.11
C ILE A 107 1.92 -5.41 -10.08
N ALA A 108 1.13 -6.44 -9.76
CA ALA A 108 0.04 -6.94 -10.59
C ALA A 108 -1.24 -7.14 -9.76
N ASN A 109 -2.40 -7.15 -10.44
CA ASN A 109 -3.69 -7.50 -9.84
C ASN A 109 -3.82 -9.03 -9.72
#